data_AF-A0A1G6KAL2-F1
#
_entry.id   AF-A0A1G6KAL2-F1
#
_cell.length_a   1.000
_cell.length_b   1.000
_cell.length_c   1.000
_cell.angle_alpha   90.00
_cell.angle_beta   90.00
_cell.angle_gamma   90.00
#
_symmetry.space_group_name_H-M   'P 1'
#
loop_
_entity.id
_entity.type
_entity.pdbx_description
1 polymer ?
#
loop_
_entity_poly.entity_id
_entity_poly.type
_entity_poly.pdbx_seq_one_letter_code
_entity_poly.pdbx_strand_id
1 'polypeptide(L)' 'MAPYFEKGEVLILNQKVSASIRKAMFSSHHITYAEYANNLEKRLEVEQKREREYKKAKRLVAETA' A
#
# COMPACT_ATOMS: atom_id res chain seq x y z
N MET A 1 -0.04 -12.48 -4.32
CA MET A 1 -0.27 -12.52 -2.85
C MET A 1 0.38 -11.28 -2.23
N ALA A 2 -0.33 -10.15 -2.20
CA ALA A 2 0.10 -8.96 -1.47
C ALA A 2 -0.50 -9.04 -0.06
N PRO A 3 0.25 -8.77 1.03
CA PRO A 3 -0.33 -8.81 2.36
C PRO A 3 -1.18 -7.55 2.52
N TYR A 4 -2.48 -7.70 2.32
CA TYR A 4 -3.47 -6.70 2.66
C TYR A 4 -3.72 -6.82 4.16
N PHE A 5 -3.21 -5.86 4.93
CA PHE A 5 -3.51 -5.76 6.36
C PHE A 5 -5.01 -5.55 6.55
N GLU A 6 -5.62 -6.35 7.42
CA GLU A 6 -7.03 -6.25 7.77
C GLU A 6 -7.30 -4.95 8.55
N LYS A 7 -8.55 -4.46 8.47
CA LYS A 7 -9.01 -3.25 9.14
C LYS A 7 -8.68 -3.30 10.64
N GLY A 8 -7.69 -2.52 11.06
CA GLY A 8 -7.36 -2.30 12.47
C GLY A 8 -5.89 -2.46 12.83
N GLU A 9 -5.04 -2.98 11.95
CA GLU A 9 -3.63 -3.16 12.25
C GLU A 9 -2.82 -1.89 11.90
N VAL A 10 -2.55 -1.07 12.92
CA VAL A 10 -1.53 -0.02 12.85
C VAL A 10 -0.18 -0.72 12.82
N LEU A 11 0.51 -0.68 11.67
CA LEU A 11 1.86 -1.23 11.57
C LEU A 11 2.77 -0.51 12.57
N ILE A 12 3.28 -1.29 13.52
CA ILE A 12 4.02 -0.85 14.70
C ILE A 12 5.27 -0.08 14.28
N LEU A 13 5.39 1.16 14.77
CA LEU A 13 6.60 1.98 14.80
C LEU A 13 7.69 1.28 15.63
N ASN A 14 8.35 0.26 15.07
CA ASN A 14 9.71 -0.23 15.41
C ASN A 14 10.09 -1.59 14.77
N GLN A 15 9.41 -2.06 13.71
CA GLN A 15 9.86 -3.23 12.97
C GLN A 15 10.76 -2.83 11.79
N LYS A 16 11.91 -3.51 11.66
CA LYS A 16 12.75 -3.45 10.44
C LYS A 16 11.87 -3.75 9.24
N VAL A 17 11.50 -2.70 8.49
CA VAL A 17 10.83 -2.83 7.19
C VAL A 17 11.70 -3.76 6.35
N SER A 18 11.12 -4.84 5.81
CA SER A 18 11.90 -5.79 5.02
C SER A 18 12.43 -5.12 3.74
N ALA A 19 13.54 -5.64 3.20
CA ALA A 19 14.07 -5.16 1.92
C ALA A 19 13.03 -5.32 0.79
N SER A 20 12.19 -6.35 0.85
CA SER A 20 11.10 -6.57 -0.10
C SER A 20 10.04 -5.48 -0.05
N ILE A 21 9.63 -5.04 1.14
CA ILE A 21 8.65 -3.94 1.28
C ILE A 21 9.24 -2.62 0.77
N ARG A 22 10.51 -2.31 1.10
CA ARG A 22 11.17 -1.11 0.58
C ARG A 22 11.25 -1.13 -0.94
N LYS A 23 11.65 -2.27 -1.52
CA LYS A 23 11.74 -2.46 -2.97
C LYS A 23 10.37 -2.30 -3.63
N ALA A 24 9.33 -2.95 -3.09
CA ALA A 24 7.98 -2.84 -3.61
C ALA A 24 7.45 -1.40 -3.53
N MET A 25 7.66 -0.71 -2.40
CA MET A 25 7.23 0.68 -2.23
C MET A 25 7.89 1.59 -3.27
N PHE A 26 9.21 1.47 -3.45
CA PHE A 26 9.94 2.26 -4.43
C PHE A 26 9.50 1.93 -5.87
N SER A 27 9.38 0.65 -6.23
CA SER A 27 8.97 0.25 -7.58
C SER A 27 7.52 0.65 -7.93
N SER A 28 6.59 0.62 -6.97
CA SER A 28 5.17 0.88 -7.25
C SER A 28 4.77 2.35 -7.09
N HIS A 29 5.44 3.07 -6.19
CA HIS A 29 5.05 4.42 -5.78
C HIS A 29 6.18 5.45 -5.90
N HIS A 30 7.40 5.04 -6.26
CA HIS A 30 8.57 5.92 -6.43
C HIS A 30 8.93 6.71 -5.17
N ILE A 31 8.55 6.18 -4.00
CA ILE A 31 8.88 6.74 -2.69
C ILE A 31 9.47 5.67 -1.79
N THR A 32 10.29 6.10 -0.84
CA THR A 32 10.79 5.23 0.22
C THR A 32 9.69 4.96 1.25
N TYR A 33 9.86 3.89 2.05
CA TYR A 33 8.96 3.67 3.18
C TYR A 33 9.04 4.79 4.21
N ALA A 34 10.22 5.39 4.41
CA ALA A 34 10.40 6.49 5.37
C ALA A 34 9.59 7.73 4.97
N GLU A 35 9.55 8.07 3.68
CA GLU A 35 8.71 9.16 3.15
C GLU A 35 7.22 8.82 3.29
N TYR A 36 6.82 7.58 2.96
CA TYR A 36 5.45 7.12 3.17
C TYR A 36 5.02 7.21 4.65
N ALA A 37 5.90 6.87 5.59
CA ALA A 37 5.58 6.84 7.01
C ALA A 37 5.53 8.22 7.66
N ASN A 38 6.40 9.14 7.24
CA ASN A 38 6.58 10.44 7.89
C ASN A 38 5.89 11.61 7.16
N ASN A 39 5.45 11.43 5.90
CA ASN A 39 4.72 12.46 5.16
C ASN A 39 3.26 12.02 4.92
N LEU A 40 2.33 12.71 5.61
CA LEU A 40 0.91 12.43 5.53
C LEU A 40 0.35 12.56 4.11
N GLU A 41 0.76 13.59 3.38
CA GLU A 41 0.30 13.84 2.01
C GLU A 41 0.71 12.69 1.08
N LYS A 42 1.98 12.28 1.16
CA LYS A 42 2.50 11.13 0.39
C LYS A 42 1.79 9.83 0.74
N ARG A 43 1.49 9.62 2.02
CA ARG A 43 0.69 8.46 2.46
C ARG A 43 -0.71 8.48 1.85
N LEU A 44 -1.38 9.64 1.87
CA LEU A 44 -2.72 9.79 1.29
C LEU A 44 -2.73 9.53 -0.22
N GLU A 45 -1.74 10.03 -0.96
CA GLU A 45 -1.58 9.76 -2.40
C GLU A 45 -1.50 8.25 -2.70
N VAL A 46 -0.68 7.53 -1.92
CA VAL A 46 -0.51 6.07 -2.06
C VAL A 46 -1.80 5.32 -1.75
N GLU A 47 -2.47 5.62 -0.64
CA GLU A 47 -3.70 4.92 -0.24
C GLU A 47 -4.87 5.22 -1.21
N GLN A 48 -4.98 6.44 -1.74
CA GLN A 48 -5.95 6.76 -2.77
C GLN A 48 -5.72 5.97 -4.07
N LYS A 49 -4.46 5.75 -4.47
CA LYS A 49 -4.12 4.90 -5.61
C LYS A 49 -4.53 3.44 -5.35
N ARG A 50 -4.19 2.90 -4.18
CA ARG A 50 -4.55 1.53 -3.77
C ARG A 50 -6.06 1.30 -3.77
N GLU A 51 -6.82 2.25 -3.23
CA GLU A 51 -8.29 2.18 -3.21
C GLU A 51 -8.89 2.16 -4.62
N ARG A 52 -8.36 2.97 -5.54
CA ARG A 52 -8.80 2.98 -6.96
C ARG A 52 -8.51 1.64 -7.65
N GLU A 53 -7.31 1.10 -7.45
CA GLU A 53 -6.89 -0.20 -8.00
C GLU A 53 -7.75 -1.34 -7.45
N TYR A 54 -8.01 -1.35 -6.14
CA TYR A 54 -8.88 -2.33 -5.49
C TYR A 54 -10.31 -2.27 -6.05
N LYS A 55 -10.90 -1.07 -6.15
CA LYS A 55 -12.23 -0.88 -6.75
C LYS A 55 -12.29 -1.38 -8.19
N LYS A 56 -11.25 -1.09 -8.99
CA LYS A 56 -11.17 -1.57 -10.38
C LYS A 56 -11.08 -3.09 -10.45
N ALA A 57 -10.19 -3.69 -9.66
CA ALA A 57 -10.04 -5.15 -9.59
C ALA A 57 -11.34 -5.84 -9.14
N LYS A 58 -12.00 -5.28 -8.11
CA LYS A 58 -13.27 -5.80 -7.60
C LYS A 58 -14.37 -5.79 -8.66
N ARG A 59 -14.45 -4.73 -9.49
CA ARG A 59 -15.40 -4.67 -10.62
C ARG A 59 -15.10 -5.75 -11.66
N LEU A 60 -13.83 -5.89 -12.07
CA LEU A 60 -13.43 -6.89 -13.05
C LEU A 60 -13.75 -8.32 -12.60
N VAL A 61 -13.53 -8.63 -11.31
CA VAL A 61 -13.90 -9.93 -10.73
C VAL A 61 -15.41 -10.13 -10.74
N ALA A 62 -16.19 -9.09 -10.42
CA ALA A 62 -17.66 -9.19 -10.45
C ALA A 62 -18.24 -9.29 -11.86
N GLU A 63 -17.56 -8.74 -12.88
CA GLU A 63 -17.97 -8.81 -14.29
C GLU A 63 -17.60 -10.14 -14.96
N THR A 64 -16.71 -10.93 -14.35
CA THR A 64 -16.22 -12.21 -14.89
C THR A 64 -16.76 -13.44 -14.13
N ALA A 65 -17.60 -13.22 -13.11
CA ALA A 65 -18.29 -14.24 -12.32
C ALA A 65 -19.75 -14.38 -12.74
#